data_AF-T0YPD1-F1
#
_entry.id   AF-T0YPD1-F1
#
_cell.length_a   1.000
_cell.length_b   1.000
_cell.length_c   1.000
_cell.angle_alpha   90.00
_cell.angle_beta   90.00
_cell.angle_gamma   90.00
#
_symmetry.space_group_name_H-M   'P 1'
#
loop_
_entity.id
_entity.type
_entity.pdbx_description
1 polymer ?
#
loop_
_entity_poly.entity_id
_entity_poly.type
_entity_poly.pdbx_seq_one_letter_code
_entity_poly.pdbx_strand_id
1 'polypeptide(L)'
;MDKEDHVNTSIVWFRKDLRLKDNPALFHSARSGPILPVYIWDETLPEQEEGASRWWLHESLLSLARSLSSTGSPLVFARGSTKEVLVHFAKRSNAQKIVWNELIEPWAKNL
;
A
#
# COMPACT_ATOMS: atom_id res chain seq x y z
N MET A 1 27.26 -22.81 1.04
CA MET A 1 26.24 -22.61 0.00
C MET A 1 25.50 -21.36 0.41
N ASP A 2 25.96 -20.27 -0.16
CA ASP A 2 25.76 -18.92 0.33
C ASP A 2 24.27 -18.60 0.29
N LYS A 3 23.69 -18.27 1.44
CA LYS A 3 22.39 -17.61 1.46
C LYS A 3 22.63 -16.27 0.79
N GLU A 4 22.21 -16.11 -0.46
CA GLU A 4 22.03 -14.77 -1.01
C GLU A 4 21.22 -13.98 0.02
N ASP A 5 21.76 -12.83 0.44
CA ASP A 5 21.06 -11.88 1.30
C ASP A 5 19.85 -11.35 0.52
N HIS A 6 18.78 -12.14 0.48
CA HIS A 6 17.54 -11.78 -0.16
C HIS A 6 16.93 -10.65 0.66
N VAL A 7 17.13 -9.45 0.16
CA VAL A 7 16.45 -8.24 0.62
C VAL A 7 14.95 -8.52 0.60
N ASN A 8 14.36 -8.62 1.79
CA ASN A 8 12.97 -9.05 1.95
C ASN A 8 12.03 -7.86 1.70
N THR A 9 11.79 -7.55 0.43
CA THR A 9 10.90 -6.46 0.03
C THR A 9 9.45 -6.81 0.37
N SER A 10 8.78 -5.91 1.09
CA SER A 10 7.35 -6.02 1.40
C SER A 10 6.54 -4.97 0.64
N ILE A 11 5.44 -5.36 0.02
CA ILE A 11 4.45 -4.41 -0.47
C ILE A 11 3.60 -3.97 0.72
N VAL A 12 3.51 -2.66 0.95
CA VAL A 12 2.61 -2.07 1.95
C VAL A 12 1.46 -1.43 1.20
N TRP A 13 0.29 -2.07 1.25
CA TRP A 13 -0.91 -1.62 0.55
C TRP A 13 -1.71 -0.67 1.45
N PHE A 14 -1.70 0.61 1.10
CA PHE A 14 -2.44 1.68 1.75
C PHE A 14 -3.86 1.77 1.21
N ARG A 15 -4.82 1.96 2.13
CA ARG A 15 -6.25 2.12 1.81
C ARG A 15 -6.81 3.36 2.51
N LYS A 16 -7.60 3.18 3.57
CA LYS A 16 -8.11 4.28 4.41
C LYS A 16 -7.12 4.74 5.49
N ASP A 17 -6.00 4.04 5.64
CA ASP A 17 -4.96 4.24 6.63
C ASP A 17 -3.79 5.08 6.10
N LEU A 18 -4.09 6.23 5.47
CA LEU A 18 -3.14 7.11 4.78
C LEU A 18 -2.20 7.89 5.73
N ARG A 19 -1.43 7.18 6.55
CA ARG A 19 -0.56 7.73 7.60
C ARG A 19 0.72 6.92 7.78
N LEU A 20 1.79 7.60 8.19
CA LEU A 20 3.04 6.94 8.61
C LEU A 20 3.05 6.58 10.10
N LYS A 21 2.55 7.50 10.93
CA LYS A 21 2.49 7.30 12.37
C LYS A 21 1.40 6.33 12.72
N ASP A 22 1.67 5.47 13.70
CA ASP A 22 0.71 4.47 14.20
C ASP A 22 0.11 3.61 13.06
N ASN A 23 1.01 3.14 12.19
CA ASN A 23 0.70 2.22 11.10
C ASN A 23 1.49 0.91 11.33
N PRO A 24 0.87 -0.11 11.96
CA PRO A 24 1.55 -1.37 12.30
C PRO A 24 2.06 -2.11 11.06
N ALA A 25 1.28 -2.20 9.98
CA ALA A 25 1.71 -2.82 8.74
C ALA A 25 2.99 -2.17 8.19
N LEU A 26 3.02 -0.84 8.13
CA LEU A 26 4.20 -0.08 7.71
C LEU A 26 5.38 -0.30 8.67
N PHE A 27 5.16 -0.19 9.98
CA PHE A 27 6.21 -0.30 10.99
C PHE A 27 6.92 -1.66 10.95
N HIS A 28 6.14 -2.75 10.92
CA HIS A 28 6.69 -4.10 10.90
C HIS A 28 7.41 -4.42 9.58
N SER A 29 6.87 -3.95 8.45
CA SER A 29 7.52 -4.14 7.14
C SER A 29 8.82 -3.35 7.02
N ALA A 30 8.81 -2.06 7.36
CA ALA A 30 10.01 -1.22 7.29
C ALA A 30 11.14 -1.70 8.22
N ARG A 31 10.79 -2.33 9.35
CA ARG A 31 11.76 -2.97 10.24
C ARG A 31 12.35 -4.27 9.69
N SER A 32 11.63 -4.93 8.78
CA SER A 32 12.03 -6.21 8.19
C SER A 32 12.84 -6.06 6.90
N GLY A 33 12.77 -4.91 6.24
CA GLY A 33 13.47 -4.64 5.00
C GLY A 33 12.86 -3.47 4.21
N PRO A 34 13.27 -3.29 2.94
CA PRO A 34 12.69 -2.30 2.06
C PRO A 34 11.20 -2.52 1.85
N ILE A 35 10.50 -1.43 1.61
CA ILE A 35 9.06 -1.44 1.35
C ILE A 35 8.76 -0.89 -0.03
N LEU A 36 7.70 -1.41 -0.63
CA LEU A 36 7.04 -0.84 -1.80
C LEU A 36 5.65 -0.35 -1.38
N PRO A 37 5.50 0.95 -1.04
CA PRO A 37 4.20 1.52 -0.71
C PRO A 37 3.32 1.59 -1.96
N VAL A 38 2.09 1.08 -1.87
CA VAL A 38 1.15 1.07 -3.00
C VAL A 38 -0.21 1.58 -2.55
N TYR A 39 -0.80 2.48 -3.33
CA TYR A 39 -2.21 2.83 -3.28
C TYR A 39 -2.88 2.42 -4.59
N ILE A 40 -4.03 1.76 -4.52
CA ILE A 40 -4.76 1.25 -5.69
C ILE A 40 -6.14 1.88 -5.73
N TRP A 41 -6.43 2.57 -6.83
CA TRP A 41 -7.78 3.03 -7.16
C TRP A 41 -8.52 1.93 -7.92
N ASP A 42 -9.33 1.17 -7.20
CA ASP A 42 -10.14 0.08 -7.75
C ASP A 42 -11.62 0.48 -7.74
N GLU A 43 -12.13 0.86 -8.91
CA GLU A 43 -13.51 1.34 -9.10
C GLU A 43 -14.56 0.23 -8.98
N THR A 44 -14.13 -1.04 -8.87
CA THR A 44 -15.03 -2.18 -8.66
C THR A 44 -15.38 -2.39 -7.19
N LEU A 45 -14.67 -1.71 -6.26
CA LEU A 45 -14.94 -1.82 -4.83
C LEU A 45 -16.26 -1.13 -4.46
N PRO A 46 -17.05 -1.69 -3.51
CA PRO A 46 -18.38 -1.18 -3.19
C PRO A 46 -18.42 0.25 -2.63
N GLU A 47 -17.30 0.72 -2.08
CA GLU A 47 -17.20 2.01 -1.44
C GLU A 47 -16.18 2.87 -2.19
N GLN A 48 -16.68 3.93 -2.81
CA GLN A 48 -15.87 4.91 -3.53
C GLN A 48 -16.01 6.27 -2.86
N GLU A 49 -14.90 7.00 -2.77
CA GLU A 49 -14.92 8.38 -2.29
C GLU A 49 -15.50 9.30 -3.36
N GLU A 50 -16.56 10.03 -3.03
CA GLU A 50 -17.25 10.95 -3.94
C GLU A 50 -17.31 12.38 -3.39
N GLY A 51 -17.54 13.35 -4.28
CA GLY A 51 -17.69 14.76 -3.93
C GLY A 51 -16.52 15.29 -3.10
N ALA A 52 -16.86 15.86 -1.94
CA ALA A 52 -15.86 16.44 -1.03
C ALA A 52 -14.91 15.37 -0.45
N SER A 53 -15.39 14.15 -0.19
CA SER A 53 -14.53 13.05 0.30
C SER A 53 -13.44 12.68 -0.70
N ARG A 54 -13.73 12.74 -2.00
CA ARG A 54 -12.72 12.54 -3.05
C ARG A 54 -11.64 13.63 -3.04
N TRP A 55 -12.02 14.87 -2.74
CA TRP A 55 -11.06 15.97 -2.59
C TRP A 55 -10.16 15.76 -1.37
N TRP A 56 -10.72 15.39 -0.21
CA TRP A 56 -9.93 15.07 0.98
C TRP A 56 -9.02 13.87 0.78
N LEU A 57 -9.49 12.85 0.07
CA LEU A 57 -8.66 11.71 -0.30
C LEU A 57 -7.45 12.15 -1.14
N HIS A 58 -7.68 13.00 -2.15
CA HIS A 58 -6.60 13.52 -2.99
C HIS A 58 -5.53 14.23 -2.16
N GLU A 59 -5.92 15.16 -1.30
CA GLU A 59 -4.99 15.88 -0.42
C GLU A 59 -4.27 14.94 0.56
N SER A 60 -4.98 13.94 1.09
CA SER A 60 -4.40 12.94 1.99
C SER A 60 -3.34 12.09 1.28
N LEU A 61 -3.60 11.67 0.04
CA LEU A 61 -2.65 10.93 -0.79
C LEU A 61 -1.43 11.77 -1.15
N LEU A 62 -1.60 13.06 -1.48
CA LEU A 62 -0.48 13.97 -1.71
C LEU A 62 0.37 14.19 -0.46
N SER A 63 -0.26 14.28 0.71
CA SER A 63 0.44 14.40 2.00
C SER A 63 1.23 13.12 2.33
N LEU A 64 0.61 11.96 2.15
CA LEU A 64 1.25 10.66 2.34
C LEU A 64 2.43 10.47 1.37
N ALA A 65 2.24 10.75 0.08
CA ALA A 65 3.27 10.61 -0.94
C ALA A 65 4.50 11.47 -0.62
N ARG A 66 4.31 12.74 -0.22
CA ARG A 66 5.40 13.62 0.21
C ARG A 66 6.15 13.04 1.41
N SER A 67 5.42 12.54 2.40
CA SER A 67 6.00 11.96 3.61
C SER A 67 6.83 10.71 3.29
N LEU A 68 6.29 9.81 2.47
CA LEU A 68 6.94 8.58 2.01
C LEU A 68 8.17 8.84 1.12
N SER A 69 8.09 9.82 0.21
CA SER A 69 9.23 10.25 -0.59
C SER A 69 10.37 10.79 0.28
N SER A 70 10.05 11.53 1.36
CA SER A 70 11.06 12.05 2.29
C SER A 70 11.83 10.95 3.05
N THR A 71 11.27 9.74 3.13
CA THR A 71 11.92 8.57 3.73
C THR A 71 12.56 7.64 2.70
N GLY A 72 12.62 8.03 1.42
CA GLY A 72 13.22 7.23 0.34
C GLY A 72 12.36 6.08 -0.16
N SER A 73 11.05 6.06 0.16
CA SER A 73 10.12 5.00 -0.25
C SER A 73 8.89 5.61 -0.93
N PRO A 74 8.99 6.15 -2.16
CA PRO A 74 7.90 6.88 -2.81
C PRO A 74 6.64 6.02 -2.97
N LEU A 75 5.46 6.66 -2.85
CA LEU A 75 4.17 6.00 -3.04
C LEU A 75 3.91 5.67 -4.51
N VAL A 76 3.60 4.41 -4.79
CA VAL A 76 3.12 3.99 -6.11
C VAL A 76 1.61 4.14 -6.18
N PHE A 77 1.14 4.86 -7.19
CA PHE A 77 -0.26 4.95 -7.54
C PHE A 77 -0.57 4.00 -8.68
N ALA A 78 -1.60 3.19 -8.50
CA ALA A 78 -2.10 2.28 -9.53
C ALA A 78 -3.62 2.35 -9.63
N ARG A 79 -4.17 1.93 -10.76
CA ARG A 79 -5.61 1.84 -11.01
C ARG A 79 -5.94 0.48 -11.63
N GLY A 80 -7.05 -0.11 -11.21
CA GLY A 80 -7.53 -1.41 -11.70
C GLY A 80 -7.84 -2.40 -10.58
N SER A 81 -8.08 -3.65 -10.96
CA SER A 81 -8.37 -4.75 -10.02
C SER A 81 -7.26 -4.89 -8.99
N THR A 82 -7.61 -4.69 -7.72
CA THR A 82 -6.70 -4.73 -6.58
C THR A 82 -5.80 -5.97 -6.61
N LYS A 83 -6.42 -7.15 -6.80
CA LYS A 83 -5.70 -8.43 -6.82
C LYS A 83 -4.71 -8.52 -7.97
N GLU A 84 -5.12 -8.12 -9.18
CA GLU A 84 -4.26 -8.18 -10.36
C GLU A 84 -3.07 -7.24 -10.22
N VAL A 85 -3.33 -6.01 -9.74
CA VAL A 85 -2.30 -5.00 -9.51
C VAL A 85 -1.30 -5.45 -8.45
N LEU A 86 -1.76 -5.98 -7.31
CA LEU A 86 -0.89 -6.50 -6.27
C LEU A 86 -0.04 -7.68 -6.75
N VAL A 87 -0.64 -8.63 -7.49
CA VAL A 87 0.10 -9.76 -8.08
C VAL A 87 1.13 -9.27 -9.10
N HIS A 88 0.78 -8.28 -9.92
CA HIS A 88 1.70 -7.67 -10.88
C HIS A 88 2.91 -7.06 -10.17
N PHE A 89 2.69 -6.22 -9.15
CA PHE A 89 3.78 -5.60 -8.41
C PHE A 89 4.61 -6.62 -7.63
N ALA A 90 3.98 -7.61 -6.99
CA ALA A 90 4.70 -8.65 -6.25
C ALA A 90 5.69 -9.40 -7.13
N LYS A 91 5.29 -9.76 -8.36
CA LYS A 91 6.17 -10.40 -9.35
C LYS A 91 7.29 -9.46 -9.80
N ARG A 92 6.96 -8.20 -10.09
CA ARG A 92 7.92 -7.23 -10.65
C ARG A 92 8.97 -6.77 -9.64
N SER A 93 8.59 -6.65 -8.37
CA SER A 93 9.50 -6.22 -7.28
C SER A 93 10.13 -7.39 -6.52
N ASN A 94 9.83 -8.63 -6.91
CA ASN A 94 10.18 -9.84 -6.16
C ASN A 94 9.79 -9.75 -4.67
N ALA A 95 8.64 -9.12 -4.37
CA ALA A 95 8.19 -8.95 -2.99
C ALA A 95 7.73 -10.28 -2.42
N GLN A 96 8.23 -10.63 -1.24
CA GLN A 96 7.88 -11.90 -0.58
C GLN A 96 6.57 -11.81 0.19
N LYS A 97 6.12 -10.58 0.50
CA LYS A 97 4.95 -10.31 1.32
C LYS A 97 4.18 -9.11 0.80
N ILE A 98 2.86 -9.19 0.91
CA ILE A 98 1.95 -8.05 0.80
C ILE A 98 1.31 -7.90 2.17
N VAL A 99 1.37 -6.69 2.73
CA VAL A 99 0.80 -6.37 4.04
C VAL A 99 -0.13 -5.17 3.93
N TRP A 100 -1.12 -5.13 4.80
CA TRP A 100 -2.08 -4.03 4.94
C TRP A 100 -2.61 -4.01 6.37
N ASN A 101 -3.13 -2.87 6.82
CA ASN A 101 -3.92 -2.83 8.05
C ASN A 101 -5.35 -3.29 7.76
N GLU A 102 -5.92 -4.10 8.64
CA GLU A 102 -7.29 -4.59 8.49
C GLU A 102 -8.31 -3.44 8.45
N LEU A 103 -9.34 -3.65 7.62
CA LEU A 103 -10.51 -2.80 7.53
C LEU A 103 -11.69 -3.59 8.10
N ILE A 104 -12.56 -2.91 8.85
CA ILE A 104 -13.69 -3.55 9.55
C ILE A 104 -14.87 -3.77 8.59
N GLU A 105 -14.88 -3.02 7.49
CA GLU A 105 -15.90 -3.05 6.46
C GLU A 105 -16.10 -4.48 5.88
N PRO A 106 -17.34 -4.99 5.77
CA PRO A 106 -17.59 -6.37 5.36
C PRO A 106 -17.00 -6.75 4.00
N TRP A 107 -16.98 -5.80 3.06
CA TRP A 107 -16.46 -6.01 1.71
C TRP A 107 -14.93 -6.21 1.70
N ALA A 108 -14.21 -5.64 2.67
CA ALA A 108 -12.75 -5.67 2.70
C ALA A 108 -12.17 -7.04 3.06
N LYS A 109 -13.00 -7.96 3.58
CA LYS A 109 -12.62 -9.33 3.95
C LYS A 109 -12.49 -10.28 2.74
N ASN A 110 -13.07 -9.91 1.61
CA ASN A 110 -13.19 -10.78 0.43
C ASN A 110 -12.21 -10.40 -0.70
N LEU A 111 -11.19 -9.58 -0.41
CA LEU A 111 -10.18 -9.10 -1.36
C LEU A 111 -8.97 -10.03 -1.48
#